data_AF-A0A953QJE7-F1
#
_entry.id   AF-A0A953QJE7-F1
#
_cell.length_a   1.000
_cell.length_b   1.000
_cell.length_c   1.000
_cell.angle_alpha   90.00
_cell.angle_beta   90.00
_cell.angle_gamma   90.00
#
_symmetry.space_group_name_H-M   'P 1'
#
loop_
_entity.id
_entity.type
_entity.pdbx_description
1 polymer ?
#
loop_
_entity_poly.entity_id
_entity_poly.type
_entity_poly.pdbx_seq_one_letter_code
_entity_poly.pdbx_strand_id
1 'polypeptide(L)' 'MATKPAFAQGAQVEHPKFGLGSVMSCTEEYIVIKFDDHGEKKFILQIVLPNLKKSDRQPPVEKRRSSKKKAAPVAS' A
#
# COMPACT_ATOMS: atom_id res chain seq x y z
N MET A 1 8.87 11.61 -18.79
CA MET A 1 9.17 10.30 -18.18
C MET A 1 8.17 10.09 -17.06
N ALA A 2 7.26 9.11 -17.16
CA ALA A 2 6.38 8.79 -16.03
C ALA A 2 7.22 8.01 -15.01
N THR A 3 7.80 8.73 -14.05
CA THR A 3 8.62 8.11 -13.02
C THR A 3 7.72 7.27 -12.14
N LYS A 4 7.89 5.96 -12.22
CA LYS A 4 7.07 5.00 -11.48
C LYS A 4 7.39 5.18 -9.99
N PRO A 5 6.42 5.51 -9.13
CA PRO A 5 6.69 5.69 -7.70
C PRO A 5 7.25 4.39 -7.11
N ALA A 6 8.20 4.50 -6.18
CA ALA A 6 8.87 3.34 -5.58
C ALA A 6 7.89 2.37 -4.91
N PHE A 7 6.78 2.91 -4.40
CA PHE A 7 5.66 2.16 -3.84
C PHE A 7 4.34 2.63 -4.45
N ALA A 8 3.43 1.68 -4.70
CA ALA A 8 2.07 2.01 -5.09
C ALA A 8 1.30 2.60 -3.88
N GLN A 9 0.38 3.52 -4.15
CA GLN A 9 -0.58 3.95 -3.14
C GLN A 9 -1.42 2.74 -2.68
N GLY A 10 -1.59 2.61 -1.36
CA GLY A 10 -2.23 1.47 -0.71
C GLY A 10 -1.31 0.25 -0.51
N ALA A 11 -0.06 0.29 -0.97
CA ALA A 11 0.89 -0.80 -0.73
C ALA A 11 1.16 -0.97 0.77
N GLN A 12 1.27 -2.23 1.20
CA GLN A 12 1.68 -2.57 2.55
C GLN A 12 3.19 -2.54 2.67
N VAL A 13 3.69 -1.85 3.68
CA VAL A 13 5.10 -1.68 3.96
C VAL A 13 5.38 -1.88 5.44
N GLU A 14 6.59 -2.31 5.75
CA GLU A 14 7.05 -2.46 7.12
C GLU A 14 8.27 -1.57 7.36
N HIS A 15 8.25 -0.84 8.47
CA HIS A 15 9.35 -0.03 8.94
C HIS A 15 9.87 -0.57 10.28
N PRO A 16 11.18 -0.76 10.47
CA PRO A 16 11.73 -1.42 11.67
C PRO A 16 11.38 -0.71 12.98
N LYS A 17 11.18 0.61 12.93
CA LYS A 17 10.83 1.43 14.11
C LYS A 17 9.32 1.56 14.36
N PHE A 18 8.49 1.48 13.32
CA PHE A 18 7.07 1.83 13.39
C PHE A 18 6.15 0.66 13.04
N GLY A 19 6.71 -0.48 12.67
CA GLY A 19 5.94 -1.68 12.30
C GLY A 19 5.31 -1.57 10.92
N LEU A 20 4.16 -2.23 10.78
CA LEU A 20 3.40 -2.33 9.55
C LEU A 20 2.63 -1.04 9.28
N GLY A 21 2.55 -0.66 8.01
CA GLY A 21 1.80 0.50 7.57
C GLY A 21 1.39 0.45 6.11
N SER A 22 0.44 1.31 5.77
CA SER A 22 -0.13 1.46 4.44
C SER A 22 0.36 2.74 3.79
N VAL A 23 0.88 2.66 2.56
CA VAL A 23 1.29 3.85 1.80
C VAL A 23 0.05 4.69 1.46
N MET A 24 -0.06 5.88 2.03
CA MET A 24 -1.12 6.83 1.71
C MET A 24 -0.79 7.65 0.47
N SER A 25 0.48 8.03 0.30
CA SER A 25 0.96 8.76 -0.87
C SER A 25 2.45 8.51 -1.06
N CYS A 26 2.91 8.43 -2.31
CA CYS A 26 4.31 8.23 -2.66
C CYS A 26 4.68 9.15 -3.82
N THR A 27 5.58 10.09 -3.57
CA THR A 27 6.23 10.92 -4.59
C THR A 27 7.72 10.58 -4.67
N GLU A 28 8.47 11.22 -5.56
CA GLU A 28 9.93 11.01 -5.68
C GLU A 28 10.72 11.52 -4.48
N GLU A 29 10.16 12.51 -3.79
CA GLU A 29 10.85 13.21 -2.70
C GLU A 29 10.34 12.74 -1.33
N TYR A 30 9.04 12.44 -1.21
CA TYR A 30 8.42 12.06 0.05
C TYR A 30 7.48 10.85 -0.09
N ILE A 31 7.34 10.12 1.01
CA ILE A 31 6.32 9.09 1.16
C ILE A 31 5.55 9.32 2.45
N VAL A 32 4.24 9.14 2.39
CA VAL A 32 3.32 9.22 3.53
C VAL A 32 2.81 7.82 3.79
N ILE A 33 3.05 7.31 4.99
CA ILE A 33 2.66 5.97 5.42
C ILE A 33 1.81 6.10 6.67
N LYS A 34 0.64 5.46 6.67
CA LYS A 34 -0.19 5.29 7.84
C LYS A 34 0.18 3.98 8.51
N PHE A 35 0.92 4.04 9.61
CA PHE A 35 1.25 2.89 10.44
C PHE A 35 0.09 2.54 11.36
N ASP A 36 -0.07 1.24 11.62
CA ASP A 36 -1.18 0.73 12.43
C ASP A 36 -1.10 1.24 13.88
N ASP A 37 0.10 1.17 14.48
CA ASP A 37 0.33 1.56 15.88
C ASP A 37 0.74 3.04 16.06
N HIS A 38 1.26 3.67 15.01
CA HIS A 38 1.88 5.00 15.10
C HIS A 38 1.18 6.10 14.30
N GLY A 39 0.11 5.76 13.57
CA GLY A 39 -0.62 6.70 12.73
C GLY A 39 0.15 7.16 11.50
N GLU A 40 -0.25 8.29 10.94
CA GLU A 40 0.35 8.83 9.72
C GLU A 40 1.73 9.46 9.98
N LYS A 41 2.71 9.09 9.15
CA LYS A 41 4.05 9.66 9.14
C LYS A 41 4.51 9.95 7.73
N LYS A 42 5.14 11.11 7.56
CA LYS A 42 5.77 11.55 6.32
C LYS A 42 7.29 11.40 6.43
N PHE A 43 7.90 10.82 5.41
CA PHE A 43 9.35 10.64 5.31
C PHE A 43 9.87 11.13 3.98
N ILE A 44 11.16 11.44 3.95
CA ILE A 44 11.89 11.67 2.70
C ILE A 44 12.17 10.31 2.07
N LEU A 45 11.70 10.10 0.83
CA LEU A 45 11.76 8.82 0.13
C LEU A 45 13.17 8.26 0.14
N GLN A 46 14.17 9.03 -0.30
CA GLN A 46 15.58 8.64 -0.39
C GLN A 46 16.17 8.11 0.93
N ILE A 47 15.69 8.61 2.08
CA ILE A 47 16.20 8.23 3.40
C ILE A 47 15.48 6.98 3.93
N VAL A 48 14.18 6.90 3.70
CA VAL A 48 13.35 5.83 4.26
C VAL A 48 13.33 4.57 3.40
N LEU A 49 13.61 4.67 2.09
CA LEU A 49 13.61 3.56 1.15
C LEU A 49 14.47 2.36 1.59
N PRO A 50 15.72 2.51 2.09
CA PRO A 50 16.50 1.38 2.61
C PRO A 50 15.92 0.78 3.92
N ASN A 51 15.09 1.54 4.64
CA ASN A 51 14.43 1.11 5.88
C ASN A 51 13.01 0.57 5.64
N LEU A 52 12.49 0.64 4.41
CA LEU A 52 11.16 0.18 4.05
C LEU A 52 11.21 -1.20 3.39
N LYS A 53 10.59 -2.18 4.04
CA LYS A 53 10.38 -3.51 3.45
C LYS A 53 9.00 -3.58 2.82
N LYS A 54 8.90 -4.17 1.63
CA LYS A 54 7.60 -4.55 1.05
C LYS A 54 7.04 -5.69 1.89
N SER A 55 5.89 -5.49 2.50
CA SER A 55 5.22 -6.56 3.24
C SER A 55 4.31 -7.32 2.29
N ASP A 56 4.42 -8.65 2.28
CA ASP A 56 3.51 -9.55 1.55
C ASP A 56 2.22 -9.83 2.34
N ARG A 57 1.99 -9.11 3.45
CA ARG A 57 0.62 -9.00 3.95
C ARG A 57 -0.20 -8.48 2.79
N GLN A 58 -1.03 -9.36 2.23
CA GLN A 58 -2.14 -8.92 1.41
C GLN A 58 -2.81 -7.80 2.21
N PRO A 59 -3.09 -6.62 1.61
CA PRO A 59 -3.92 -5.64 2.29
C PRO A 59 -5.10 -6.43 2.87
N PRO A 60 -5.43 -6.25 4.18
CA PRO A 60 -6.61 -6.89 4.74
C PRO A 60 -7.68 -6.68 3.69
N VAL A 61 -8.25 -7.78 3.17
CA VAL A 61 -9.13 -7.75 2.01
C VAL A 61 -10.31 -6.89 2.41
N GLU A 62 -10.18 -5.58 2.25
CA GLU A 62 -11.17 -4.60 2.58
C GLU A 62 -12.09 -4.65 1.39
N LYS A 63 -12.89 -5.72 1.38
CA LYS A 63 -14.03 -6.00 0.53
C LYS A 63 -13.89 -5.35 -0.84
N ARG A 64 -12.84 -5.68 -1.60
CA ARG A 64 -13.06 -5.87 -3.04
C ARG A 64 -13.93 -7.12 -3.15
N ARG A 65 -15.23 -6.94 -2.87
CA ARG A 65 -16.32 -7.55 -3.65
C ARG A 65 -15.98 -7.20 -5.08
N SER A 66 -15.06 -8.01 -5.61
CA SER A 66 -14.84 -8.21 -7.01
C SER A 66 -16.22 -8.65 -7.46
N SER A 67 -16.95 -7.70 -8.02
CA SER A 67 -18.09 -7.94 -8.86
C SER A 67 -17.60 -8.87 -9.96
N LYS A 68 -17.61 -10.18 -9.65
CA LYS A 68 -17.42 -11.23 -10.62
C LYS A 68 -18.72 -11.24 -11.40
N LYS A 69 -18.85 -10.27 -12.31
CA LYS A 69 -19.63 -10.44 -13.52
C LYS A 69 -19.02 -11.65 -14.22
N LYS A 70 -19.59 -12.83 -13.96
CA LYS A 70 -19.59 -13.94 -14.90
C LYS A 70 -21.06 -14.27 -15.17
N ALA A 71 -21.32 -14.42 -16.46
CA ALA A 71 -22.60 -14.43 -17.14
C ALA A 71 -23.61 -15.46 -16.62
N ALA A 72 -24.88 -15.18 -16.91
CA ALA A 72 -25.99 -16.14 -17.08
C ALA A 72 -25.57 -17.34 -17.97
N PRO A 73 -26.25 -18.51 -17.96
CA PRO A 73 -27.70 -18.70 -17.73
C PRO A 73 -28.05 -19.92 -16.85
N VAL A 74 -29.33 -20.10 -16.48
CA VAL A 74 -30.06 -21.38 -16.63
C VAL A 74 -31.55 -21.16 -16.36
N ALA A 75 -32.36 -21.61 -17.32
CA ALA A 75 -33.79 -21.78 -17.23
C ALA A 75 -34.16 -22.95 -16.30
N SER A 76 -35.28 -22.83 -15.61
CA SER A 76 -36.27 -23.89 -15.36
C SER A 76 -37.58 -23.25 -14.92
#